data_AF-A0A6N8H2N1-F1
#
_entry.id   AF-A0A6N8H2N1-F1
#
_cell.length_a   1.000
_cell.length_b   1.000
_cell.length_c   1.000
_cell.angle_alpha   90.00
_cell.angle_beta   90.00
_cell.angle_gamma   90.00
#
_symmetry.space_group_name_H-M   'P 1'
#
loop_
_entity.id
_entity.type
_entity.pdbx_description
1 polymer ?
#
loop_
_entity_poly.entity_id
_entity_poly.type
_entity_poly.pdbx_seq_one_letter_code
_entity_poly.pdbx_strand_id
1 'polypeptide(L)'
;MMPMDEWEIRPEDLTPVQRDVADLIGFENYLKLIDVYAAETIYIPKRDSFERIARNQRIVEEYNGDNLKALAKKYNLTTVTIRAIVEDKHREILAKPLDGQLSFFHQNVK
;
A
#
# COMPACT_ATOMS: atom_id res chain seq x y z
N MET A 1 -19.56 0.21 33.92
CA MET A 1 -18.79 0.67 32.75
C MET A 1 -18.09 1.94 33.19
N MET A 2 -16.78 1.92 33.45
CA MET A 2 -16.08 3.13 33.89
C MET A 2 -15.81 4.02 32.67
N PRO A 3 -16.01 5.34 32.75
CA PRO A 3 -15.64 6.27 31.70
C PRO A 3 -14.12 6.20 31.49
N MET A 4 -13.70 6.13 30.22
CA MET A 4 -12.31 5.93 29.78
C MET A 4 -11.47 7.22 29.87
N ASP A 5 -11.92 8.20 30.65
CA ASP A 5 -11.28 9.51 30.79
C ASP A 5 -10.62 9.59 32.17
N GLU A 6 -9.32 9.24 32.27
CA GLU A 6 -8.37 9.76 33.29
C GLU A 6 -6.98 9.09 33.29
N TRP A 7 -6.64 8.26 32.30
CA TRP A 7 -5.24 7.83 32.14
C TRP A 7 -4.55 8.76 31.16
N GLU A 8 -4.07 9.89 31.67
CA GLU A 8 -3.19 10.79 30.93
C GLU A 8 -1.87 10.04 30.68
N ILE A 9 -1.60 9.68 29.42
CA ILE A 9 -0.36 9.03 29.02
C ILE A 9 0.78 9.99 29.34
N ARG A 10 1.75 9.56 30.14
CA ARG A 10 2.94 10.34 30.44
C ARG A 10 4.08 9.92 29.52
N PRO A 11 5.02 10.82 29.19
CA PRO A 11 6.24 10.45 28.46
C PRO A 11 7.04 9.35 29.19
N GLU A 12 6.87 9.26 30.50
CA GLU A 12 7.42 8.24 31.41
C GLU A 12 6.99 6.82 31.05
N ASP A 13 5.75 6.67 30.58
CA ASP A 13 5.12 5.38 30.29
C ASP A 13 5.60 4.80 28.94
N LEU A 14 6.27 5.62 28.12
CA LEU A 14 6.81 5.22 26.84
C LEU A 14 8.09 4.40 27.00
N THR A 15 8.21 3.35 26.19
CA THR A 15 9.49 2.68 25.97
C THR A 15 10.52 3.65 25.38
N PRO A 16 11.83 3.39 25.51
CA PRO A 16 12.86 4.29 24.97
C PRO A 16 12.67 4.64 23.49
N VAL A 17 12.33 3.66 22.66
CA VAL A 17 12.10 3.86 21.22
C VAL A 17 10.86 4.72 20.97
N GLN A 18 9.79 4.51 21.74
CA GLN A 18 8.58 5.32 21.61
C GLN A 18 8.83 6.77 22.05
N ARG A 19 9.68 6.98 23.07
CA ARG A 19 10.10 8.31 23.50
C ARG A 19 10.94 9.01 22.43
N ASP A 20 11.91 8.32 21.83
CA ASP A 20 12.70 8.88 20.72
C ASP A 20 11.80 9.34 19.56
N VAL A 21 10.76 8.55 19.24
CA VAL A 21 9.76 8.92 18.22
C VAL A 21 8.92 10.10 18.67
N ALA A 22 8.43 10.10 19.91
CA ALA A 22 7.64 11.20 20.47
C ALA A 22 8.43 12.52 20.54
N ASP A 23 9.72 12.48 20.87
CA ASP A 23 10.61 13.63 20.87
C ASP A 23 10.87 14.14 19.45
N LEU A 24 10.98 13.23 18.47
CA LEU A 24 11.20 13.58 17.07
C LEU A 24 10.00 14.30 16.43
N ILE A 25 8.77 13.82 16.70
CA ILE A 25 7.54 14.32 16.04
C ILE A 25 6.70 15.25 16.93
N GLY A 26 7.04 15.35 18.22
CA GLY A 26 6.27 16.02 19.27
C GLY A 26 5.28 15.07 19.96
N PHE A 27 5.20 15.16 21.29
CA PHE A 27 4.35 14.30 22.12
C PHE A 27 2.88 14.33 21.71
N GLU A 28 2.34 15.50 21.39
CA GLU A 28 0.97 15.67 20.89
C GLU A 28 0.68 14.89 19.61
N ASN A 29 1.65 14.82 18.68
CA ASN A 29 1.48 14.06 17.44
C ASN A 29 1.64 12.56 17.68
N TYR A 30 2.43 12.17 18.68
CA TYR A 30 2.53 10.79 19.12
C TYR A 30 1.21 10.29 19.74
N LEU A 31 0.52 11.12 20.54
CA LEU A 31 -0.83 10.81 21.05
C LEU A 31 -1.81 10.55 19.89
N LYS A 32 -1.79 11.38 18.85
CA LYS A 32 -2.60 11.15 17.64
C LYS A 32 -2.29 9.81 16.95
N LEU A 33 -1.02 9.38 16.94
CA LEU A 33 -0.65 8.07 16.39
C LEU A 33 -1.23 6.93 17.22
N ILE A 34 -1.23 7.07 18.55
CA ILE A 34 -1.90 6.11 19.44
C ILE A 34 -3.39 6.06 19.12
N ASP A 35 -4.06 7.21 19.04
CA ASP A 35 -5.51 7.27 18.81
C ASP A 35 -5.93 6.65 17.47
N VAL A 36 -5.15 6.86 16.41
CA VAL A 36 -5.50 6.42 15.05
C VAL A 36 -5.08 4.98 14.77
N TYR A 37 -3.92 4.55 15.26
CA TYR A 37 -3.31 3.26 14.89
C TYR A 37 -3.15 2.32 16.08
N ALA A 38 -3.89 2.55 17.18
CA ALA A 38 -3.84 1.73 18.39
C ALA A 38 -3.85 0.23 18.06
N ALA A 39 -2.93 -0.52 18.68
CA ALA A 39 -2.74 -1.96 18.51
C ALA A 39 -2.26 -2.44 17.11
N GLU A 40 -2.02 -1.53 16.17
CA GLU A 40 -1.41 -1.87 14.88
C GLU A 40 0.12 -1.73 14.91
N THR A 41 0.81 -2.60 14.16
CA THR A 41 2.25 -2.46 13.93
C THR A 41 2.51 -1.75 12.61
N ILE A 42 2.93 -0.49 12.69
CA ILE A 42 3.32 0.29 11.50
C ILE A 42 4.77 0.02 11.17
N TYR A 43 5.02 -0.48 9.96
CA TYR A 43 6.37 -0.60 9.41
C TYR A 43 6.81 0.72 8.75
N ILE A 44 7.93 1.28 9.19
CA ILE A 44 8.57 2.44 8.55
C ILE A 44 9.63 1.94 7.57
N PRO A 45 9.39 1.98 6.24
CA PRO A 45 10.36 1.52 5.25
C PRO A 45 11.56 2.46 5.17
N LYS A 46 12.73 1.90 4.81
CA LYS A 46 13.94 2.70 4.48
C LYS A 46 13.66 3.64 3.31
N ARG A 47 14.34 4.79 3.27
CA ARG A 47 14.19 5.79 2.19
C ARG A 47 14.31 5.18 0.78
N ASP A 48 15.31 4.32 0.55
CA ASP A 48 15.52 3.64 -0.74
C ASP A 48 14.34 2.75 -1.17
N SER A 49 13.53 2.30 -0.20
CA SER A 49 12.33 1.53 -0.50
C SER A 49 11.27 2.38 -1.19
N PHE A 50 11.21 3.68 -0.92
CA PHE A 50 10.29 4.58 -1.62
C PHE A 50 10.66 4.76 -3.09
N GLU A 51 11.95 4.74 -3.44
CA GLU A 51 12.37 4.74 -4.85
C GLU A 51 11.89 3.48 -5.55
N ARG A 52 12.01 2.32 -4.88
CA ARG A 52 11.49 1.04 -5.38
C ARG A 52 9.98 1.07 -5.54
N ILE A 53 9.25 1.62 -4.57
CA ILE A 53 7.78 1.76 -4.61
C ILE A 53 7.38 2.67 -5.78
N ALA A 54 7.97 3.86 -5.89
CA ALA A 54 7.69 4.81 -6.97
C ALA A 54 8.06 4.25 -8.35
N ARG A 55 9.13 3.47 -8.46
CA ARG A 55 9.49 2.76 -9.68
C ARG A 55 8.44 1.70 -10.03
N ASN A 56 8.05 0.86 -9.06
CA ASN A 56 7.06 -0.18 -9.27
C ASN A 56 5.69 0.40 -9.66
N GLN A 57 5.28 1.51 -9.05
CA GLN A 57 4.07 2.24 -9.41
C GLN A 57 4.10 2.68 -10.88
N ARG A 58 5.20 3.29 -11.33
CA ARG A 58 5.39 3.66 -12.75
C ARG A 58 5.37 2.46 -13.69
N ILE A 59 5.98 1.34 -13.29
CA ILE A 59 5.94 0.08 -14.08
C ILE A 59 4.49 -0.39 -14.25
N VAL A 60 3.68 -0.36 -13.18
CA VAL A 60 2.26 -0.70 -13.23
C VAL A 60 1.52 0.25 -14.15
N GLU A 61 1.71 1.56 -14.03
CA GLU A 61 1.05 2.57 -14.88
C GLU A 61 1.36 2.38 -16.37
N GLU A 62 2.64 2.16 -16.72
CA GLU A 62 3.10 1.98 -18.10
C GLU A 62 2.78 0.59 -18.70
N TYR A 63 2.40 -0.39 -17.88
CA TYR A 63 2.09 -1.73 -18.36
C TYR A 63 0.80 -1.76 -19.19
N ASN A 64 0.88 -2.34 -20.39
CA ASN A 64 -0.22 -2.37 -21.36
C ASN A 64 -0.77 -3.79 -21.64
N GLY A 65 -0.28 -4.81 -20.92
CA GLY A 65 -0.67 -6.21 -21.12
C GLY A 65 0.39 -7.06 -21.82
N ASP A 66 1.21 -6.50 -22.70
CA ASP A 66 2.17 -7.27 -23.51
C ASP A 66 3.60 -6.68 -23.57
N ASN A 67 3.82 -5.50 -22.97
CA ASN A 67 5.11 -4.80 -23.01
C ASN A 67 6.15 -5.23 -21.95
N LEU A 68 6.09 -6.48 -21.44
CA LEU A 68 6.98 -6.97 -20.36
C LEU A 68 8.48 -6.81 -20.70
N LYS A 69 8.90 -7.20 -21.92
CA LYS A 69 10.30 -7.13 -22.36
C LYS A 69 10.79 -5.68 -22.48
N ALA A 70 9.91 -4.76 -22.91
CA ALA A 70 10.25 -3.35 -23.05
C ALA A 70 10.44 -2.69 -21.67
N LEU A 71 9.55 -2.98 -20.71
CA LEU A 71 9.65 -2.50 -19.34
C LEU A 71 10.89 -3.07 -18.63
N ALA A 72 11.19 -4.36 -18.81
CA ALA A 72 12.39 -5.00 -18.27
C ALA A 72 13.67 -4.26 -18.71
N LYS A 73 13.77 -3.93 -20.00
CA LYS A 73 14.89 -3.15 -20.55
C LYS A 73 14.91 -1.71 -20.00
N LYS A 74 13.76 -1.03 -19.98
CA LYS A 74 13.65 0.37 -19.54
C LYS A 74 14.07 0.57 -18.07
N TYR A 75 13.66 -0.34 -17.20
CA TYR A 75 13.92 -0.25 -15.76
C TYR A 75 15.13 -1.07 -15.31
N ASN A 76 15.85 -1.71 -16.23
CA ASN A 76 16.97 -2.60 -15.96
C ASN A 76 16.61 -3.70 -14.93
N LEU A 77 15.48 -4.38 -15.16
CA LEU A 77 14.95 -5.46 -14.34
C LEU A 77 14.78 -6.73 -15.15
N THR A 78 14.69 -7.87 -14.48
CA THR A 78 14.33 -9.12 -15.14
C THR A 78 12.84 -9.11 -15.52
N THR A 79 12.49 -9.85 -16.56
CA THR A 79 11.09 -10.04 -16.97
C THR A 79 10.25 -10.70 -15.87
N VAL A 80 10.85 -11.55 -15.04
CA VAL A 80 10.20 -12.18 -13.88
C VAL A 80 9.82 -11.13 -12.83
N THR A 81 10.72 -10.20 -12.51
CA THR A 81 10.43 -9.11 -11.57
C THR A 81 9.34 -8.18 -12.10
N ILE A 82 9.38 -7.81 -13.38
CA ILE A 82 8.31 -7.01 -14.00
C ILE A 82 6.98 -7.75 -13.93
N ARG A 83 6.95 -9.05 -14.27
CA ARG A 83 5.73 -9.87 -14.18
C ARG A 83 5.15 -9.83 -12.78
N ALA A 84 5.97 -10.04 -11.75
CA ALA A 84 5.52 -9.99 -10.36
C ALA A 84 4.96 -8.61 -9.96
N ILE A 85 5.52 -7.52 -10.49
CA ILE A 85 5.05 -6.16 -10.22
C ILE A 85 3.69 -5.88 -10.88
N VAL A 86 3.44 -6.42 -12.07
CA VAL A 86 2.24 -6.09 -12.88
C VAL A 86 1.14 -7.15 -12.83
N GLU A 87 1.32 -8.21 -12.04
CA GLU A 87 0.41 -9.37 -11.96
C GLU A 87 -1.05 -8.95 -11.71
N ASP A 88 -1.28 -8.03 -10.77
CA ASP A 88 -2.63 -7.54 -10.44
C ASP A 88 -3.26 -6.80 -11.63
N LYS A 89 -2.54 -5.84 -12.22
CA LYS A 89 -3.02 -5.10 -13.39
C LYS A 89 -3.23 -6.01 -14.60
N HIS A 90 -2.39 -7.04 -14.77
CA HIS A 90 -2.56 -8.02 -15.83
C HIS A 90 -3.88 -8.80 -15.67
N ARG A 91 -4.20 -9.25 -14.45
CA ARG A 91 -5.48 -9.89 -14.16
C ARG A 91 -6.66 -8.96 -14.41
N GLU A 92 -6.56 -7.68 -14.06
CA GLU A 92 -7.58 -6.69 -14.34
C GLU A 92 -7.80 -6.49 -15.85
N ILE A 93 -6.72 -6.44 -16.65
CA ILE A 93 -6.81 -6.33 -18.11
C ILE A 93 -7.53 -7.55 -18.70
N LEU A 94 -7.21 -8.77 -18.21
CA LEU A 94 -7.86 -10.00 -18.66
C LEU A 94 -9.31 -10.14 -18.20
N ALA A 95 -9.67 -9.57 -17.05
CA ALA A 95 -11.02 -9.60 -16.51
C ALA A 95 -11.98 -8.64 -17.22
N LYS A 96 -11.47 -7.68 -18.02
CA LYS A 96 -12.32 -6.79 -18.81
C LYS A 96 -13.05 -7.60 -19.88
N PRO A 97 -14.40 -7.45 -20.00
CA PRO A 97 -15.12 -8.06 -21.10
C PRO A 97 -14.56 -7.55 -22.43
N LEU A 98 -14.42 -8.44 -23.40
CA LEU A 98 -13.95 -8.08 -24.73
C LEU A 98 -14.89 -7.03 -25.32
N ASP A 99 -14.34 -6.00 -25.98
CA ASP A 99 -15.14 -5.00 -26.68
C ASP A 99 -16.11 -5.68 -27.66
N GLY A 100 -17.41 -5.50 -27.42
CA GLY A 100 -18.49 -6.10 -28.22
C GLY A 100 -19.11 -7.39 -27.66
N GLN A 101 -18.67 -7.90 -26.50
CA GLN A 101 -19.35 -9.03 -25.86
C GLN A 101 -20.58 -8.57 -25.06
N LEU A 102 -21.77 -8.95 -25.51
CA LEU A 102 -22.98 -8.89 -24.70
C LEU A 102 -22.90 -9.96 -23.61
N SER A 103 -23.03 -9.55 -22.34
CA SER A 103 -23.21 -10.50 -21.23
C SER A 103 -24.48 -11.31 -21.48
N PHE A 104 -24.33 -12.64 -21.62
CA PHE A 104 -25.42 -13.58 -21.86
C PHE A 104 -26.42 -13.69 -20.70
N PHE A 105 -26.15 -13.06 -19.56
CA PHE A 105 -27.01 -13.09 -18.37
C PHE A 105 -27.99 -11.92 -18.35
N HIS A 106 -28.95 -11.92 -19.27
CA HIS A 106 -30.25 -11.28 -19.07
C HIS A 106 -31.32 -12.37 -19.14
N GLN A 107 -31.43 -13.18 -18.09
CA GLN A 107 -32.62 -14.01 -17.91
C GLN A 107 -33.71 -13.17 -17.27
N ASN A 108 -34.70 -12.83 -18.10
CA ASN A 108 -35.98 -12.27 -17.71
C ASN A 108 -36.58 -13.08 -16.56
N VAL A 109 -36.72 -12.46 -15.39
CA VAL A 109 -37.66 -12.92 -14.37
C VAL A 109 -39.05 -12.55 -14.86
N LYS A 110 -39.85 -13.56 -15.19
CA LYS A 110 -41.29 -13.43 -15.43
C LYS A 110 -42.03 -13.22 -14.12
#